data_AF-A0A7J9QSW6-F1
#
_entry.id   AF-A0A7J9QSW6-F1
#
_cell.length_a   1.000
_cell.length_b   1.000
_cell.length_c   1.000
_cell.angle_alpha   90.00
_cell.angle_beta   90.00
_cell.angle_gamma   90.00
#
_symmetry.space_group_name_H-M   'P 1'
#
loop_
_entity.id
_entity.type
_entity.pdbx_description
1 polymer ?
#
loop_
_entity_poly.entity_id
_entity_poly.type
_entity_poly.pdbx_seq_one_letter_code
_entity_poly.pdbx_strand_id
1 'polypeptide(L)'
;MWSPIVVKKPELSKIQLEGLFSGKIPAIILRSFVDDAYCETVTRRIIDSNHDDFQNGKLNHIGPFLMAYSTKKKEYFEKAQFAKKTFDEIFFDLEDPSKKIFRILSGLFPKHSMRIAQEYQNNYSPYVIRIHKNGKSIPVHKDRVSYEGKDYSLSDIAKQLSCILHIQKSEKGGDLIIYKKNWEKSDEKFRNIDFGYGSDLVSSSESSKISNLRVGDL
;
A
#
# COMPACT_ATOMS: atom_id res chain seq x y z
N MET A 1 7.90 10.05 21.87
CA MET A 1 7.91 8.72 21.22
C MET A 1 7.31 8.88 19.83
N TRP A 2 8.01 8.47 18.78
CA TRP A 2 7.48 8.52 17.41
C TRP A 2 6.51 7.35 17.19
N SER A 3 5.23 7.62 17.40
CA SER A 3 4.18 6.60 17.53
C SER A 3 3.01 6.89 16.61
N PRO A 4 2.32 5.84 16.10
CA PRO A 4 1.14 6.02 15.28
C PRO A 4 0.03 6.69 16.08
N ILE A 5 -0.83 7.43 15.39
CA ILE A 5 -2.09 7.91 15.97
C ILE A 5 -3.22 6.97 15.56
N VAL A 6 -4.18 6.79 16.45
CA VAL A 6 -5.37 5.97 16.21
C VAL A 6 -6.57 6.91 16.22
N VAL A 7 -7.38 6.85 15.17
CA VAL A 7 -8.59 7.68 15.04
C VAL A 7 -9.80 6.81 14.73
N LYS A 8 -10.97 7.22 15.19
CA LYS A 8 -12.25 6.61 14.80
C LYS A 8 -12.92 7.49 13.75
N LYS A 9 -13.83 6.95 12.93
CA LYS A 9 -14.57 7.79 11.98
C LYS A 9 -15.53 8.75 12.72
N PRO A 10 -15.69 10.00 12.27
CA PRO A 10 -15.08 10.66 11.09
C PRO A 10 -13.80 11.49 11.40
N GLU A 11 -13.07 11.19 12.47
CA GLU A 11 -12.08 12.08 13.11
C GLU A 11 -10.76 12.31 12.34
N LEU A 12 -10.62 11.81 11.12
CA LEU A 12 -9.43 12.12 10.30
C LEU A 12 -9.46 13.61 9.94
N SER A 13 -8.36 14.31 10.21
CA SER A 13 -8.22 15.74 9.97
C SER A 13 -7.01 16.07 9.08
N LYS A 14 -7.04 17.26 8.49
CA LYS A 14 -5.93 17.78 7.67
C LYS A 14 -4.63 17.91 8.47
N ILE A 15 -4.71 18.32 9.74
CA ILE A 15 -3.56 18.47 10.65
C ILE A 15 -2.83 17.14 10.84
N GLN A 16 -3.58 16.05 11.02
CA GLN A 16 -3.01 14.72 11.17
C GLN A 16 -2.31 14.27 9.87
N LEU A 17 -2.94 14.49 8.71
CA LEU A 17 -2.32 14.19 7.41
C LEU A 17 -1.05 15.03 7.16
N GLU A 18 -1.04 16.32 7.51
CA GLU A 18 0.16 17.16 7.46
C GLU A 18 1.27 16.63 8.39
N GLY A 19 0.90 16.13 9.57
CA GLY A 19 1.80 15.41 10.47
C GLY A 19 2.43 14.17 9.81
N LEU A 20 1.64 13.40 9.07
CA LEU A 20 2.12 12.24 8.31
C LEU A 20 3.03 12.65 7.14
N PHE A 21 2.62 13.62 6.31
CA PHE A 21 3.42 14.12 5.19
C PHE A 21 4.75 14.74 5.60
N SER A 22 4.82 15.30 6.81
CA SER A 22 6.03 15.90 7.37
C SER A 22 6.92 14.90 8.12
N GLY A 23 6.46 13.65 8.30
CA GLY A 23 7.18 12.63 9.06
C GLY A 23 7.15 12.83 10.58
N LYS A 24 6.36 13.80 11.09
CA LYS A 24 6.17 14.03 12.53
C LYS A 24 5.53 12.83 13.23
N ILE A 25 4.64 12.13 12.52
CA ILE A 25 4.05 10.86 12.95
C ILE A 25 4.36 9.78 11.91
N PRO A 26 4.55 8.51 12.32
CA PRO A 26 4.90 7.42 11.42
C PRO A 26 3.70 6.91 10.62
N ALA A 27 2.50 6.93 11.21
CA ALA A 27 1.27 6.42 10.60
C ALA A 27 0.03 6.98 11.29
N ILE A 28 -1.10 6.84 10.59
CA ILE A 28 -2.46 7.06 11.09
C ILE A 28 -3.20 5.74 10.90
N ILE A 29 -3.86 5.25 11.96
CA ILE A 29 -4.68 4.05 11.92
C ILE A 29 -6.15 4.47 12.01
N LEU A 30 -6.92 4.26 10.94
CA LEU A 30 -8.37 4.48 10.94
C LEU A 30 -9.05 3.19 11.43
N ARG A 31 -9.55 3.21 12.67
CA ARG A 31 -10.21 2.04 13.25
C ARG A 31 -11.52 1.71 12.57
N SER A 32 -11.78 0.42 12.36
CA SER A 32 -13.05 -0.08 11.83
C SER A 32 -13.43 0.66 10.53
N PHE A 33 -12.46 0.78 9.62
CA PHE A 33 -12.65 1.42 8.34
C PHE A 33 -13.72 0.71 7.52
N VAL A 34 -13.71 -0.62 7.55
CA VAL A 34 -14.79 -1.54 7.15
C VAL A 34 -15.09 -2.47 8.32
N ASP A 35 -16.23 -3.15 8.28
CA ASP A 35 -16.62 -4.12 9.29
C ASP A 35 -16.08 -5.54 9.00
N ASP A 36 -16.22 -6.43 9.97
CA ASP A 36 -15.70 -7.79 9.89
C ASP A 36 -16.42 -8.62 8.81
N ALA A 37 -17.73 -8.44 8.63
CA ALA A 37 -18.52 -9.16 7.61
C ALA A 37 -18.09 -8.81 6.18
N TYR A 38 -17.77 -7.52 5.95
CA TYR A 38 -17.12 -7.06 4.72
C TYR A 38 -15.78 -7.76 4.50
N CYS A 39 -14.93 -7.79 5.53
CA CYS A 39 -13.61 -8.41 5.46
C CYS A 39 -13.68 -9.92 5.21
N GLU A 40 -14.60 -10.64 5.84
CA GLU A 40 -14.82 -12.08 5.62
C GLU A 40 -15.24 -12.36 4.18
N THR A 41 -16.22 -11.60 3.67
CA THR A 41 -16.72 -11.75 2.30
C THR A 41 -15.63 -11.50 1.27
N VAL A 42 -14.88 -10.39 1.42
CA VAL A 42 -13.78 -10.03 0.52
C VAL A 42 -12.65 -11.05 0.59
N THR A 43 -12.27 -11.51 1.79
CA THR A 43 -11.22 -12.52 1.97
C THR A 43 -11.58 -13.83 1.29
N ARG A 44 -12.82 -14.31 1.43
CA ARG A 44 -13.28 -15.51 0.72
C ARG A 44 -13.18 -15.35 -0.79
N ARG A 45 -13.67 -14.23 -1.35
CA ARG A 45 -13.60 -13.96 -2.78
C ARG A 45 -12.16 -13.85 -3.30
N ILE A 46 -11.24 -13.31 -2.51
CA ILE A 46 -9.80 -13.28 -2.83
C ILE A 46 -9.22 -14.70 -2.91
N ILE A 47 -9.57 -15.58 -1.97
CA ILE A 47 -9.12 -16.98 -1.95
C ILE A 47 -9.66 -17.74 -3.18
N ASP A 48 -10.91 -17.48 -3.56
CA ASP A 48 -11.57 -18.09 -4.72
C ASP A 48 -11.07 -17.51 -6.05
N SER A 49 -10.32 -16.40 -6.03
CA SER A 49 -9.79 -15.73 -7.22
C SER A 49 -8.44 -16.32 -7.66
N ASN A 50 -8.17 -16.25 -8.97
CA ASN A 50 -6.82 -16.52 -9.48
C ASN A 50 -5.83 -15.48 -8.93
N HIS A 51 -4.67 -15.94 -8.44
CA HIS A 51 -3.59 -15.10 -7.94
C HIS A 51 -2.36 -15.20 -8.83
N ASP A 52 -1.65 -14.08 -9.00
CA ASP A 52 -0.33 -14.03 -9.64
C ASP A 52 0.75 -14.22 -8.54
N ASP A 53 1.90 -14.76 -8.95
CA ASP A 53 3.07 -14.93 -8.08
C ASP A 53 4.20 -13.98 -8.51
N PHE A 54 4.82 -13.31 -7.54
CA PHE A 54 6.02 -12.49 -7.72
C PHE A 54 7.23 -13.14 -7.03
N GLN A 55 8.42 -12.94 -7.60
CA GLN A 55 9.69 -13.53 -7.15
C GLN A 55 9.65 -15.06 -6.99
N ASN A 56 9.30 -15.80 -8.04
CA ASN A 56 9.24 -17.27 -8.02
C ASN A 56 8.37 -17.84 -6.88
N GLY A 57 7.18 -17.26 -6.65
CA GLY A 57 6.24 -17.71 -5.62
C GLY A 57 6.58 -17.28 -4.19
N LYS A 58 7.54 -16.36 -3.99
CA LYS A 58 7.83 -15.80 -2.66
C LYS A 58 6.75 -14.83 -2.19
N LEU A 59 6.04 -14.16 -3.12
CA LEU A 59 5.01 -13.17 -2.83
C LEU A 59 3.77 -13.39 -3.69
N ASN A 60 2.64 -13.73 -3.07
CA ASN A 60 1.37 -13.93 -3.75
C ASN A 60 0.58 -12.61 -3.76
N HIS A 61 0.01 -12.25 -4.90
CA HIS A 61 -0.73 -10.99 -5.02
C HIS A 61 -1.79 -11.01 -6.14
N ILE A 62 -2.71 -10.05 -6.09
CA ILE A 62 -3.65 -9.76 -7.18
C ILE A 62 -3.45 -8.33 -7.64
N GLY A 63 -3.17 -8.15 -8.93
CA GLY A 63 -2.88 -6.88 -9.58
C GLY A 63 -1.39 -6.55 -9.65
N PRO A 64 -0.96 -5.71 -10.62
CA PRO A 64 0.46 -5.50 -10.89
C PRO A 64 1.12 -4.50 -9.91
N PHE A 65 2.32 -4.83 -9.42
CA PHE A 65 3.21 -3.86 -8.78
C PHE A 65 3.92 -3.03 -9.84
N LEU A 66 3.81 -1.71 -9.79
CA LEU A 66 4.45 -0.83 -10.78
C LEU A 66 5.96 -1.12 -10.94
N MET A 67 6.65 -1.41 -9.83
CA MET A 67 8.10 -1.64 -9.82
C MET A 67 8.53 -2.97 -10.44
N ALA A 68 7.63 -3.96 -10.50
CA ALA A 68 7.90 -5.22 -11.21
C ALA A 68 7.96 -5.02 -12.73
N TYR A 69 7.50 -3.88 -13.23
CA TYR A 69 7.39 -3.57 -14.65
C TYR A 69 8.12 -2.28 -15.02
N SER A 70 9.22 -1.93 -14.33
CA SER A 70 9.98 -0.70 -14.58
C SER A 70 10.41 -0.55 -16.05
N THR A 71 10.79 -1.65 -16.72
CA THR A 71 11.15 -1.69 -18.15
C THR A 71 10.05 -2.25 -19.05
N LYS A 72 8.89 -2.60 -18.50
CA LYS A 72 7.81 -3.36 -19.16
C LYS A 72 6.46 -2.65 -19.05
N LYS A 73 6.44 -1.34 -19.28
CA LYS A 73 5.27 -0.47 -19.10
C LYS A 73 4.01 -0.97 -19.84
N LYS A 74 4.15 -1.48 -21.07
CA LYS A 74 3.01 -2.01 -21.83
C LYS A 74 2.36 -3.20 -21.12
N GLU A 75 3.18 -4.17 -20.68
CA GLU A 75 2.74 -5.35 -19.93
C GLU A 75 2.06 -4.92 -18.60
N TYR A 76 2.57 -3.88 -17.93
CA TYR A 76 1.91 -3.33 -16.73
C TYR A 76 0.47 -2.90 -16.99
N PHE A 77 0.22 -2.11 -18.04
CA PHE A 77 -1.13 -1.61 -18.32
C PHE A 77 -2.08 -2.71 -18.77
N GLU A 78 -1.60 -3.69 -19.55
CA GLU A 78 -2.37 -4.88 -19.88
C GLU A 78 -2.77 -5.62 -18.59
N LYS A 79 -1.80 -5.89 -17.70
CA LYS A 79 -2.07 -6.51 -16.39
C LYS A 79 -2.98 -5.69 -15.48
N ALA A 80 -2.88 -4.37 -15.48
CA ALA A 80 -3.75 -3.50 -14.71
C ALA A 80 -5.21 -3.59 -15.19
N GLN A 81 -5.42 -3.68 -16.51
CA GLN A 81 -6.75 -3.87 -17.09
C GLN A 81 -7.35 -5.24 -16.71
N PHE A 82 -6.55 -6.31 -16.73
CA PHE A 82 -7.01 -7.63 -16.28
C PHE A 82 -7.34 -7.63 -14.79
N ALA A 83 -6.47 -7.07 -13.95
CA ALA A 83 -6.67 -6.98 -12.51
C ALA A 83 -7.94 -6.23 -12.13
N LYS A 84 -8.31 -5.19 -12.90
CA LYS A 84 -9.56 -4.47 -12.70
C LYS A 84 -10.77 -5.40 -12.76
N LYS A 85 -10.82 -6.36 -13.69
CA LYS A 85 -11.93 -7.33 -13.78
C LYS A 85 -12.01 -8.19 -12.53
N THR A 86 -10.87 -8.70 -12.07
CA THR A 86 -10.79 -9.47 -10.82
C THR A 86 -11.22 -8.64 -9.60
N PHE A 87 -10.86 -7.36 -9.56
CA PHE A 87 -11.34 -6.46 -8.51
C PHE A 87 -12.85 -6.23 -8.58
N ASP A 88 -13.41 -6.03 -9.77
CA ASP A 88 -14.86 -5.88 -9.97
C ASP A 88 -15.61 -7.14 -9.48
N GLU A 89 -15.03 -8.33 -9.63
CA GLU A 89 -15.58 -9.60 -9.10
C GLU A 89 -15.45 -9.71 -7.58
N ILE A 90 -14.27 -9.41 -7.02
CA ILE A 90 -14.02 -9.46 -5.57
C ILE A 90 -14.96 -8.49 -4.83
N PHE A 91 -15.17 -7.30 -5.37
CA PHE A 91 -16.02 -6.27 -4.78
C PHE A 91 -17.41 -6.20 -5.41
N PHE A 92 -17.84 -7.21 -6.18
CA PHE A 92 -19.22 -7.29 -6.67
C PHE A 92 -20.17 -7.11 -5.49
N ASP A 93 -21.27 -6.35 -5.63
CA ASP A 93 -22.22 -6.00 -4.54
C ASP A 93 -21.67 -5.29 -3.28
N LEU A 94 -20.36 -5.03 -3.21
CA LEU A 94 -19.70 -4.34 -2.10
C LEU A 94 -19.14 -2.99 -2.57
N GLU A 95 -18.99 -2.06 -1.63
CA GLU A 95 -18.26 -0.82 -1.91
C GLU A 95 -16.75 -1.08 -1.95
N ASP A 96 -16.14 -0.90 -3.12
CA ASP A 96 -14.67 -0.87 -3.27
C ASP A 96 -14.02 0.11 -2.26
N PRO A 97 -13.04 -0.34 -1.46
CA PRO A 97 -12.48 0.46 -0.38
C PRO A 97 -11.76 1.72 -0.89
N SER A 98 -11.25 1.72 -2.13
CA SER A 98 -10.62 2.88 -2.74
C SER A 98 -11.61 4.04 -2.91
N LYS A 99 -12.88 3.76 -3.24
CA LYS A 99 -13.94 4.78 -3.35
C LYS A 99 -14.21 5.43 -2.00
N LYS A 100 -14.22 4.63 -0.92
CA LYS A 100 -14.40 5.11 0.45
C LYS A 100 -13.24 6.00 0.89
N ILE A 101 -11.99 5.62 0.54
CA ILE A 101 -10.79 6.43 0.78
C ILE A 101 -10.89 7.76 0.01
N PHE A 102 -11.25 7.72 -1.27
CA PHE A 102 -11.38 8.91 -2.11
C PHE A 102 -12.40 9.89 -1.57
N ARG A 103 -13.56 9.43 -1.06
CA ARG A 103 -14.54 10.32 -0.43
C ARG A 103 -13.99 11.02 0.82
N ILE A 104 -13.30 10.28 1.69
CA ILE A 104 -12.71 10.85 2.92
C ILE A 104 -11.67 11.92 2.55
N LEU A 105 -10.77 11.60 1.63
CA LEU A 105 -9.74 12.55 1.19
C LEU A 105 -10.34 13.75 0.46
N SER A 106 -11.36 13.55 -0.38
CA SER A 106 -12.05 14.66 -1.07
C SER A 106 -12.70 15.62 -0.07
N GLY A 107 -13.28 15.11 1.02
CA GLY A 107 -13.83 15.94 2.10
C GLY A 107 -12.77 16.79 2.82
N LEU A 108 -11.55 16.26 2.96
CA LEU A 108 -10.42 16.98 3.59
C LEU A 108 -9.73 17.95 2.64
N PHE A 109 -9.84 17.72 1.33
CA PHE A 109 -9.20 18.52 0.29
C PHE A 109 -10.20 18.93 -0.80
N PRO A 110 -11.23 19.74 -0.48
CA PRO A 110 -12.32 20.06 -1.42
C PRO A 110 -11.87 20.85 -2.67
N LYS A 111 -10.67 21.44 -2.62
CA LYS A 111 -10.05 22.15 -3.77
C LYS A 111 -9.22 21.24 -4.68
N HIS A 112 -9.14 19.95 -4.37
CA HIS A 112 -8.37 18.97 -5.13
C HIS A 112 -9.30 17.94 -5.75
N SER A 113 -8.92 17.42 -6.91
CA SER A 113 -9.60 16.28 -7.51
C SER A 113 -8.96 14.98 -7.05
N MET A 114 -9.79 14.00 -6.70
CA MET A 114 -9.37 12.63 -6.40
C MET A 114 -9.72 11.74 -7.57
N ARG A 115 -8.72 11.07 -8.15
CA ARG A 115 -8.92 10.17 -9.29
C ARG A 115 -7.87 9.06 -9.31
N ILE A 116 -8.21 7.96 -9.96
CA ILE A 116 -7.22 6.97 -10.38
C ILE A 116 -6.29 7.66 -11.40
N ALA A 117 -4.99 7.44 -11.26
CA ALA A 117 -4.01 8.00 -12.18
C ALA A 117 -4.19 7.41 -13.58
N GLN A 118 -3.86 8.22 -14.59
CA GLN A 118 -3.95 7.85 -16.00
C GLN A 118 -2.68 8.31 -16.72
N GLU A 119 -2.23 7.50 -17.67
CA GLU A 119 -1.17 7.84 -18.61
C GLU A 119 -1.68 7.53 -20.03
N TYR A 120 -1.82 8.59 -20.84
CA TYR A 120 -2.56 8.57 -22.10
C TYR A 120 -4.00 8.03 -21.90
N GLN A 121 -4.33 6.91 -22.53
CA GLN A 121 -5.64 6.25 -22.44
C GLN A 121 -5.66 5.11 -21.41
N ASN A 122 -4.55 4.84 -20.72
CA ASN A 122 -4.44 3.71 -19.80
C ASN A 122 -4.63 4.17 -18.35
N ASN A 123 -5.40 3.40 -17.58
CA ASN A 123 -5.51 3.57 -16.13
C ASN A 123 -4.41 2.78 -15.43
N TYR A 124 -3.83 3.36 -14.38
CA TYR A 124 -3.02 2.60 -13.43
C TYR A 124 -3.91 1.71 -12.56
N SER A 125 -3.34 0.63 -12.01
CA SER A 125 -4.04 -0.18 -11.01
C SER A 125 -4.26 0.67 -9.74
N PRO A 126 -5.48 0.75 -9.19
CA PRO A 126 -5.77 1.58 -8.01
C PRO A 126 -5.10 1.03 -6.73
N TYR A 127 -4.84 -0.27 -6.69
CA TYR A 127 -4.19 -0.97 -5.58
C TYR A 127 -3.66 -2.33 -6.03
N VAL A 128 -3.06 -3.05 -5.08
CA VAL A 128 -2.65 -4.44 -5.17
C VAL A 128 -3.11 -5.15 -3.90
N ILE A 129 -3.63 -6.37 -4.03
CA ILE A 129 -3.98 -7.21 -2.88
C ILE A 129 -2.77 -8.10 -2.61
N ARG A 130 -2.19 -8.02 -1.40
CA ARG A 130 -1.04 -8.83 -1.00
C ARG A 130 -1.49 -9.99 -0.13
N ILE A 131 -1.03 -11.19 -0.44
CA ILE A 131 -1.33 -12.42 0.31
C ILE A 131 -0.03 -12.90 0.96
N HIS A 132 0.03 -12.80 2.29
CA HIS A 132 1.20 -13.19 3.07
C HIS A 132 1.05 -14.62 3.59
N LYS A 133 1.99 -15.50 3.25
CA LYS A 133 2.05 -16.88 3.75
C LYS A 133 2.97 -16.98 4.96
N ASN A 134 2.76 -18.00 5.80
CA ASN A 134 3.60 -18.26 6.97
C ASN A 134 5.09 -18.38 6.59
N GLY A 135 5.97 -17.86 7.44
CA GLY A 135 7.42 -17.85 7.24
C GLY A 135 7.92 -16.86 6.18
N LYS A 136 7.05 -16.01 5.62
CA LYS A 136 7.43 -14.94 4.70
C LYS A 136 7.43 -13.59 5.39
N SER A 137 8.38 -12.74 5.01
CA SER A 137 8.46 -11.34 5.40
C SER A 137 8.79 -10.48 4.19
N ILE A 138 8.44 -9.20 4.27
CA ILE A 138 8.89 -8.22 3.28
C ILE A 138 10.16 -7.56 3.83
N PRO A 139 11.29 -7.61 3.10
CA PRO A 139 12.50 -6.90 3.49
C PRO A 139 12.25 -5.40 3.69
N VAL A 140 13.17 -4.74 4.39
CA VAL A 140 13.21 -3.27 4.46
C VAL A 140 13.23 -2.73 3.04
N HIS A 141 12.29 -1.86 2.71
CA HIS A 141 12.19 -1.25 1.38
C HIS A 141 11.64 0.17 1.51
N LYS A 142 11.69 0.88 0.39
CA LYS A 142 11.00 2.14 0.17
C LYS A 142 10.04 1.92 -0.99
N ASP A 143 8.96 2.69 -1.01
CA ASP A 143 8.19 2.90 -2.22
C ASP A 143 8.49 4.32 -2.71
N ARG A 144 9.19 4.48 -3.83
CA ARG A 144 9.47 5.81 -4.41
C ARG A 144 9.35 5.79 -5.92
N VAL A 145 8.16 6.10 -6.43
CA VAL A 145 7.89 6.09 -7.87
C VAL A 145 8.79 7.06 -8.65
N SER A 146 9.17 8.19 -8.05
CA SER A 146 10.07 9.17 -8.69
C SER A 146 11.48 8.63 -8.95
N TYR A 147 11.88 7.55 -8.28
CA TYR A 147 13.18 6.90 -8.46
C TYR A 147 13.04 5.59 -9.24
N GLU A 148 12.17 4.71 -8.77
CA GLU A 148 12.06 3.34 -9.28
C GLU A 148 11.12 3.24 -10.50
N GLY A 149 10.19 4.18 -10.64
CA GLY A 149 9.25 4.29 -11.76
C GLY A 149 9.45 5.53 -12.61
N LYS A 150 10.70 6.01 -12.76
CA LYS A 150 11.06 7.25 -13.46
C LYS A 150 10.47 7.40 -14.86
N ASP A 151 10.19 6.28 -15.53
CA ASP A 151 9.68 6.29 -16.90
C ASP A 151 8.15 6.44 -16.93
N TYR A 152 7.44 6.27 -15.82
CA TYR A 152 6.00 6.47 -15.69
C TYR A 152 5.66 7.95 -15.45
N SER A 153 4.51 8.41 -15.95
CA SER A 153 4.01 9.78 -15.66
C SER A 153 3.78 10.01 -14.16
N LEU A 154 3.55 8.95 -13.39
CA LEU A 154 3.47 9.02 -11.92
C LEU A 154 4.79 9.40 -11.23
N SER A 155 5.93 9.39 -11.92
CA SER A 155 7.21 9.78 -11.34
C SER A 155 7.23 11.24 -10.86
N ASP A 156 6.38 12.10 -11.45
CA ASP A 156 6.22 13.51 -11.12
C ASP A 156 5.13 13.74 -10.04
N ILE A 157 5.30 13.11 -8.88
CA ILE A 157 4.47 13.36 -7.70
C ILE A 157 5.27 14.05 -6.60
N ALA A 158 4.68 15.06 -5.97
CA ALA A 158 5.34 15.82 -4.91
C ALA A 158 5.45 15.02 -3.59
N LYS A 159 4.43 14.22 -3.28
CA LYS A 159 4.30 13.44 -2.05
C LYS A 159 3.66 12.09 -2.36
N GLN A 160 4.13 11.05 -1.68
CA GLN A 160 3.60 9.70 -1.78
C GLN A 160 3.30 9.18 -0.38
N LEU A 161 2.19 8.47 -0.22
CA LEU A 161 1.81 7.77 1.00
C LEU A 161 1.44 6.33 0.66
N SER A 162 1.68 5.43 1.61
CA SER A 162 1.14 4.07 1.57
C SER A 162 -0.17 4.02 2.36
N CYS A 163 -1.15 3.29 1.84
CA CYS A 163 -2.47 3.12 2.45
C CYS A 163 -2.84 1.63 2.38
N ILE A 164 -3.05 1.00 3.53
CA ILE A 164 -3.10 -0.47 3.64
C ILE A 164 -4.35 -0.86 4.40
N LEU A 165 -5.30 -1.51 3.74
CA LEU A 165 -6.47 -2.07 4.41
C LEU A 165 -6.15 -3.48 4.91
N HIS A 166 -6.24 -3.69 6.22
CA HIS A 166 -5.98 -4.99 6.84
C HIS A 166 -7.26 -5.83 6.92
N ILE A 167 -7.44 -6.75 5.97
CA ILE A 167 -8.68 -7.53 5.81
C ILE A 167 -8.67 -8.91 6.48
N GLN A 168 -7.50 -9.41 6.90
CA GLN A 168 -7.36 -10.70 7.57
C GLN A 168 -6.23 -10.61 8.58
N LYS A 169 -6.42 -11.23 9.75
CA LYS A 169 -5.43 -11.26 10.83
C LYS A 169 -4.41 -12.39 10.64
N SER A 170 -3.15 -12.13 10.98
CA SER A 170 -2.13 -13.15 11.22
C SER A 170 -2.28 -13.77 12.63
N GLU A 171 -1.97 -15.06 12.77
CA GLU A 171 -1.91 -15.69 14.10
C GLU A 171 -0.79 -15.10 14.95
N LYS A 172 0.37 -14.86 14.33
CA LYS A 172 1.57 -14.26 14.93
C LYS A 172 2.39 -13.52 13.87
N GLY A 173 3.01 -12.40 14.24
CA GLY A 173 3.82 -11.59 13.34
C GLY A 173 2.97 -10.82 12.32
N GLY A 174 3.55 -10.47 11.16
CA GLY A 174 2.89 -9.59 10.19
C GLY A 174 2.87 -8.12 10.64
N ASP A 175 3.77 -7.75 11.56
CA ASP A 175 3.89 -6.40 12.07
C ASP A 175 4.44 -5.45 11.01
N LEU A 176 3.88 -4.24 10.92
CA LEU A 176 4.45 -3.16 10.13
C LEU A 176 5.49 -2.41 10.99
N ILE A 177 6.71 -2.28 10.47
CA ILE A 177 7.76 -1.49 11.08
C ILE A 177 8.11 -0.34 10.15
N ILE A 178 7.97 0.89 10.63
CA ILE A 178 8.34 2.10 9.91
C ILE A 178 9.60 2.64 10.57
N TYR A 179 10.63 2.93 9.78
CA TYR A 179 11.87 3.52 10.24
C TYR A 179 11.88 5.01 9.97
N LYS A 180 12.33 5.80 10.94
CA LYS A 180 12.47 7.26 10.82
C LYS A 180 13.73 7.61 10.06
N LYS A 181 13.80 7.15 8.81
CA LYS A 181 14.90 7.36 7.90
C LYS A 181 14.33 7.62 6.52
N ASN A 182 14.64 8.79 5.98
CA ASN A 182 14.41 9.06 4.57
C ASN A 182 15.48 8.32 3.76
N TRP A 183 15.05 7.73 2.65
CA TRP A 183 15.98 7.10 1.71
C TRP A 183 16.73 8.16 0.90
N GLU A 184 18.02 7.91 0.69
CA GLU A 184 18.89 8.66 -0.19
C GLU A 184 19.53 7.75 -1.24
N LYS A 185 19.97 8.32 -2.37
CA LYS A 185 20.59 7.53 -3.44
C LYS A 185 21.85 6.76 -2.96
N SER A 186 22.56 7.29 -1.96
CA SER A 186 23.71 6.65 -1.32
C SER A 186 23.36 5.35 -0.59
N ASP A 187 22.08 5.15 -0.22
CA ASP A 187 21.60 3.93 0.45
C ASP A 187 21.54 2.73 -0.49
N GLU A 188 21.63 2.92 -1.81
CA GLU A 188 21.64 1.82 -2.79
C GLU A 188 22.81 0.86 -2.61
N LYS A 189 23.88 1.28 -1.92
CA LYS A 189 24.98 0.38 -1.53
C LYS A 189 24.55 -0.76 -0.59
N PHE A 190 23.40 -0.64 0.07
CA PHE A 190 22.82 -1.66 0.95
C PHE A 190 21.72 -2.49 0.27
N ARG A 191 21.49 -2.30 -1.04
CA ARG A 191 20.44 -2.98 -1.79
C ARG A 191 20.76 -4.48 -1.88
N ASN A 192 19.79 -5.32 -1.55
CA ASN A 192 19.88 -6.76 -1.79
C ASN A 192 19.72 -7.07 -3.28
N ILE A 193 20.32 -8.18 -3.76
CA ILE A 193 20.25 -8.60 -5.17
C ILE A 193 18.79 -8.78 -5.62
N ASP A 194 17.97 -9.46 -4.82
CA ASP A 194 16.57 -9.74 -5.17
C ASP A 194 15.68 -8.50 -4.96
N PHE A 195 15.55 -8.05 -3.70
CA PHE A 195 14.61 -6.98 -3.33
C PHE A 195 14.91 -6.39 -1.94
N GLY A 196 14.62 -5.10 -1.82
CA GLY A 196 14.78 -4.34 -0.57
C GLY A 196 16.24 -4.15 -0.19
N TYR A 197 16.47 -3.92 1.10
CA TYR A 197 17.75 -3.58 1.70
C TYR A 197 18.05 -4.50 2.87
N GLY A 198 19.33 -4.65 3.19
CA GLY A 198 19.78 -5.29 4.42
C GLY A 198 19.37 -4.49 5.66
N SER A 199 19.22 -5.17 6.81
CA SER A 199 18.87 -4.55 8.09
C SER A 199 19.86 -3.48 8.55
N ASP A 200 21.12 -3.58 8.11
CA ASP A 200 22.19 -2.64 8.46
C ASP A 200 21.84 -1.20 8.09
N LEU A 201 21.07 -1.01 7.00
CA LEU A 201 20.60 0.30 6.53
C LEU A 201 19.86 1.10 7.62
N VAL A 202 19.12 0.39 8.48
CA VAL A 202 18.20 0.99 9.46
C VAL A 202 18.56 0.63 10.90
N SER A 203 19.69 -0.04 11.11
CA SER A 203 20.13 -0.56 12.41
C SER A 203 20.20 0.49 13.54
N SER A 204 20.54 1.74 13.20
CA SER A 204 20.63 2.86 14.15
C SER A 204 19.43 3.81 14.12
N SER A 205 18.40 3.52 13.32
CA SER A 205 17.27 4.42 13.12
C SER A 205 16.20 4.25 14.21
N GLU A 206 15.64 5.37 14.69
CA GLU A 206 14.39 5.34 15.45
C GLU A 206 13.31 4.63 14.60
N SER A 207 12.50 3.76 15.20
CA SER A 207 11.46 3.03 14.49
C SER A 207 10.15 3.00 15.27
N SER A 208 9.07 2.80 14.54
CA SER A 208 7.73 2.60 15.09
C SER A 208 7.18 1.27 14.61
N LYS A 209 6.90 0.38 15.56
CA LYS A 209 6.30 -0.92 15.30
C LYS A 209 4.79 -0.85 15.52
N ILE A 210 4.02 -1.29 14.53
CA ILE A 210 2.57 -1.35 14.56
C ILE A 210 2.16 -2.83 14.58
N SER A 211 1.68 -3.30 15.73
CA SER A 211 1.37 -4.71 15.99
C SER A 211 -0.09 -4.96 16.44
N ASN A 212 -0.87 -3.90 16.62
CA ASN A 212 -2.23 -3.96 17.18
C ASN A 212 -3.31 -3.56 16.16
N LEU A 213 -3.07 -3.82 14.87
CA LEU A 213 -4.06 -3.67 13.81
C LEU A 213 -5.17 -4.71 14.00
N ARG A 214 -6.41 -4.26 13.83
CA ARG A 214 -7.58 -5.12 13.81
C ARG A 214 -7.98 -5.40 12.36
N VAL A 215 -8.77 -6.45 12.17
CA VAL A 215 -9.44 -6.66 10.88
C VAL A 215 -10.33 -5.43 10.60
N GLY A 216 -10.31 -4.97 9.37
CA GLY A 216 -11.05 -3.80 8.91
C GLY A 216 -10.40 -2.45 9.24
N ASP A 217 -9.22 -2.40 9.87
CA ASP A 217 -8.46 -1.15 10.03
C ASP A 217 -7.74 -0.75 8.73
N LEU A 218 -7.68 0.56 8.47
CA LEU A 218 -6.88 1.19 7.40
C LEU A 218 -5.64 1.89 7.97
#